data_AF-A0A1C0ADA7-F1
#
_entry.id   AF-A0A1C0ADA7-F1
#
_cell.length_a   1.000
_cell.length_b   1.000
_cell.length_c   1.000
_cell.angle_alpha   90.00
_cell.angle_beta   90.00
_cell.angle_gamma   90.00
#
_symmetry.space_group_name_H-M   'P 1'
#
loop_
_entity.id
_entity.type
_entity.pdbx_description
1 polymer ?
#
loop_
_entity_poly.entity_id
_entity_poly.type
_entity_poly.pdbx_seq_one_letter_code
_entity_poly.pdbx_strand_id
1 'polypeptide(L)' 'MSVASPYNPNFIIDNLERCMCFDCYKSFIVGEDLSKGIKLSCPYCKSDNVERVACTTDDRPVDLGCVGITYTKGEENQ' A
#
# COMPACT_ATOMS: atom_id res chain seq x y z
N MET A 1 5.20 1.64 13.17
CA MET A 1 4.03 1.70 14.08
C MET A 1 3.00 2.58 13.43
N SER A 2 1.86 2.04 13.00
CA SER A 2 0.73 2.86 12.56
C SER A 2 0.08 3.59 13.74
N VAL A 3 -0.39 4.81 13.51
CA VAL A 3 -1.03 5.65 14.53
C VAL A 3 -2.38 6.17 14.02
N ALA A 4 -3.36 6.32 14.90
CA ALA A 4 -4.62 6.96 14.54
C ALA A 4 -4.37 8.44 14.22
N SER A 5 -5.03 8.97 13.20
CA SER A 5 -4.92 10.39 12.86
C SER A 5 -5.56 11.25 13.96
N PRO A 6 -4.87 12.29 14.45
CA PRO A 6 -5.41 13.19 15.47
C PRO A 6 -6.57 14.05 14.94
N TYR A 7 -6.77 14.11 13.62
CA TYR A 7 -7.82 14.90 12.97
C TYR A 7 -9.03 14.08 12.56
N ASN A 8 -8.85 12.78 12.32
CA ASN A 8 -9.96 11.89 12.00
C ASN A 8 -9.64 10.47 12.52
N PRO A 9 -10.32 10.00 13.58
CA PRO A 9 -10.02 8.71 14.21
C PRO A 9 -10.29 7.50 13.30
N ASN A 10 -11.00 7.68 12.18
CA ASN A 10 -11.23 6.64 11.18
C ASN A 10 -10.07 6.47 10.20
N PHE A 11 -9.07 7.36 10.24
CA PHE A 11 -7.87 7.27 9.41
C PHE A 11 -6.68 6.78 10.23
N ILE A 12 -5.99 5.78 9.69
CA ILE A 12 -4.75 5.26 10.24
C ILE A 12 -3.60 5.81 9.40
N ILE A 13 -2.67 6.51 10.06
CA ILE A 13 -1.39 6.92 9.48
C ILE A 13 -0.45 5.73 9.58
N ASP A 14 0.02 5.24 8.45
CA ASP A 14 0.98 4.14 8.37
C ASP A 14 2.17 4.55 7.49
N ASN A 15 3.32 3.90 7.70
CA ASN A 15 4.43 4.00 6.77
C ASN A 15 4.01 3.39 5.43
N LEU A 16 4.45 3.98 4.33
CA LEU A 16 4.08 3.53 3.00
C LEU A 16 5.23 2.75 2.37
N GLU A 17 4.95 1.53 1.93
CA GLU A 17 5.89 0.69 1.18
C GLU A 17 5.42 0.50 -0.26
N ARG A 18 6.37 0.63 -1.20
CA ARG A 18 6.11 0.35 -2.61
C ARG A 18 6.22 -1.15 -2.87
N CYS A 19 5.26 -1.68 -3.62
CA CYS A 19 5.27 -3.05 -4.14
C CYS A 19 5.28 -3.04 -5.66
N MET A 20 5.85 -4.08 -6.28
CA MET A 20 5.83 -4.31 -7.71
C MET A 20 5.30 -5.71 -8.02
N CYS A 21 4.34 -5.79 -8.93
CA CYS A 21 3.87 -7.07 -9.46
C CYS A 21 4.71 -7.48 -10.67
N PHE A 22 5.23 -8.70 -10.68
CA PHE A 22 6.07 -9.20 -11.77
C PHE A 22 5.29 -9.80 -12.95
N ASP A 23 3.97 -9.96 -12.82
CA ASP A 23 3.13 -10.46 -13.92
C ASP A 23 2.61 -9.32 -14.80
N CYS A 24 2.17 -8.21 -14.19
CA CYS A 24 1.65 -7.06 -14.93
C CYS A 24 2.54 -5.82 -14.89
N TYR A 25 3.70 -5.92 -14.22
CA TYR A 25 4.72 -4.86 -14.09
C TYR A 25 4.20 -3.53 -13.51
N LYS A 26 3.05 -3.55 -12.81
CA LYS A 26 2.49 -2.36 -12.15
C LYS A 26 2.98 -2.28 -10.72
N SER A 27 3.29 -1.07 -10.28
CA SER A 27 3.57 -0.77 -8.88
C SER A 27 2.33 -0.29 -8.15
N PHE A 28 2.26 -0.56 -6.85
CA PHE A 28 1.23 -0.04 -5.94
C PHE A 28 1.84 0.19 -4.55
N ILE A 29 1.13 0.91 -3.69
CA ILE A 29 1.60 1.24 -2.33
C ILE A 29 0.70 0.55 -1.32
N VAL A 30 1.31 0.01 -0.26
CA VAL A 30 0.62 -0.57 0.89
C VAL A 30 1.14 0.05 2.18
N GLY A 31 0.34 0.02 3.24
CA GLY A 31 0.81 0.33 4.58
C GLY A 31 1.79 -0.74 5.07
N GLU A 32 2.97 -0.36 5.55
CA GLU A 32 4.00 -1.25 6.07
C GLU A 32 3.42 -2.17 7.15
N ASP A 33 2.87 -1.58 8.21
CA ASP A 33 2.34 -2.33 9.35
C ASP A 33 0.97 -2.93 9.03
N LEU A 34 0.13 -2.22 8.27
CA LEU A 34 -1.18 -2.75 7.87
C LEU A 34 -1.07 -3.98 6.97
N SER A 35 0.05 -4.15 6.25
CA SER A 35 0.30 -5.32 5.41
C SER A 35 1.22 -6.36 6.04
N LYS A 36 1.68 -6.17 7.29
CA LYS A 36 2.50 -7.17 7.98
C LYS A 36 1.68 -8.44 8.21
N GLY A 37 2.25 -9.57 7.78
CA GLY A 37 1.62 -10.90 7.92
C GLY A 37 0.48 -11.19 6.93
N ILE A 38 0.14 -10.26 6.03
CA ILE A 38 -0.86 -10.46 4.99
C ILE A 38 -0.18 -10.87 3.69
N LYS A 39 -0.71 -11.91 3.02
CA LYS A 39 -0.29 -12.25 1.65
C LYS A 39 -0.80 -11.17 0.70
N LEU A 40 0.12 -10.41 0.10
CA LEU A 40 -0.22 -9.36 -0.86
C LEU A 40 -0.63 -9.96 -2.21
N SER A 41 -1.65 -9.38 -2.81
CA SER A 41 -2.07 -9.66 -4.19
C SER A 41 -2.11 -8.36 -4.98
N CYS A 42 -1.66 -8.40 -6.23
CA CYS A 42 -1.70 -7.28 -7.14
C CYS A 42 -3.14 -6.78 -7.31
N PRO A 43 -3.43 -5.49 -7.03
CA PRO A 43 -4.79 -4.97 -7.15
C PRO A 43 -5.30 -4.97 -8.61
N TYR A 44 -4.37 -4.93 -9.58
CA TYR A 44 -4.66 -4.82 -11.00
C TYR A 44 -4.92 -6.17 -11.69
N CYS A 45 -4.10 -7.19 -11.44
CA CYS A 45 -4.20 -8.50 -12.11
C CYS A 45 -4.53 -9.66 -11.15
N LYS A 46 -4.66 -9.39 -9.85
CA LYS A 46 -4.92 -10.39 -8.78
C LYS A 46 -3.83 -11.45 -8.58
N SER A 47 -2.70 -11.34 -9.27
CA SER A 47 -1.53 -12.19 -9.06
C SER A 47 -0.94 -12.00 -7.65
N ASP A 48 -0.40 -13.07 -7.08
CA ASP A 48 0.39 -13.06 -5.86
C ASP A 48 1.90 -12.91 -6.11
N ASN A 49 2.33 -12.82 -7.36
CA ASN A 49 3.71 -12.56 -7.77
C ASN A 49 4.06 -11.07 -7.55
N VAL A 50 4.17 -10.68 -6.29
CA VAL A 50 4.40 -9.31 -5.81
C VAL A 50 5.59 -9.28 -4.87
N GLU A 51 6.53 -8.35 -5.08
CA GLU A 51 7.61 -8.07 -4.13
C GLU A 51 7.56 -6.63 -3.62
N ARG A 52 8.02 -6.45 -2.38
CA ARG A 52 8.24 -5.13 -1.76
C ARG A 52 9.54 -4.55 -2.32
N VAL A 53 9.46 -3.36 -2.88
CA VAL A 53 10.60 -2.65 -3.46
C VAL A 53 10.99 -1.55 -2.48
N ALA A 54 12.18 -1.65 -1.88
CA ALA A 54 12.72 -0.59 -1.05
C ALA A 54 12.87 0.67 -1.90
N CYS A 55 12.21 1.75 -1.50
CA CYS A 55 12.42 3.06 -2.10
C CYS A 55 13.79 3.59 -1.67
N THR A 56 14.87 3.16 -2.33
CA THR A 56 16.11 3.94 -2.31
C THR A 56 15.81 5.18 -3.14
N THR A 57 15.84 6.35 -2.52
CA THR A 57 15.75 7.64 -3.22
C THR A 57 16.94 7.76 -4.16
N ASP A 58 16.80 7.29 -5.40
CA ASP A 58 17.55 7.87 -6.52
C ASP A 58 16.90 7.62 -7.90
N ASP A 59 16.91 8.70 -8.68
CA ASP A 59 16.87 8.78 -10.14
C ASP A 59 15.65 8.29 -10.95
N ARG A 60 14.59 9.10 -10.88
CA ARG A 60 13.87 9.75 -12.02
C ARG A 60 12.36 9.86 -11.72
N PRO A 61 11.71 10.99 -12.03
CA PRO A 61 10.26 11.12 -11.90
C PRO A 61 9.63 10.35 -13.05
N VAL A 62 9.41 9.04 -12.86
CA VAL A 62 8.55 8.28 -13.77
C VAL A 62 7.12 8.64 -13.39
N ASP A 63 6.53 9.46 -14.25
CA ASP A 63 5.21 10.07 -14.19
C ASP A 63 4.08 9.01 -14.32
N LEU A 64 4.07 8.04 -13.42
CA LEU A 64 3.04 7.00 -13.30
C LEU A 64 2.50 7.10 -11.88
N GLY A 65 1.53 7.99 -11.69
CA GLY A 65 0.85 8.23 -10.42
C GLY A 65 0.58 6.93 -9.68
N CYS A 66 1.18 6.78 -8.50
CA CYS A 66 0.98 5.60 -7.67
C CYS A 66 -0.38 5.68 -7.01
N VAL A 67 -1.19 4.64 -7.15
CA VAL A 67 -2.47 4.52 -6.44
C VAL A 67 -2.18 4.10 -5.00
N GLY A 68 -2.39 5.00 -4.04
CA GLY A 68 -2.39 4.68 -2.62
C GLY A 68 -3.67 3.93 -2.26
N ILE A 69 -3.56 2.68 -1.83
CA ILE A 69 -4.70 1.92 -1.33
C ILE A 69 -4.80 2.19 0.18
N THR A 70 -5.87 2.88 0.57
CA THR A 70 -6.23 3.05 1.98
C THR A 70 -7.38 2.11 2.31
N TYR A 71 -7.37 1.55 3.53
CA TYR A 71 -8.47 0.75 4.04
C TYR A 71 -9.29 1.62 4.99
N THR A 72 -10.57 1.84 4.68
CA THR A 72 -11.52 2.32 5.68
C THR A 72 -11.89 1.13 6.56
N LYS A 73 -11.68 1.25 7.88
CA LYS A 73 -12.22 0.29 8.84
C LYS A 73 -13.73 0.34 8.67
N GLY A 74 -14.33 -0.77 8.22
CA GLY A 74 -15.77 -0.84 7.96
C GLY A 74 -16.56 -0.38 9.18
N GLU A 75 -17.48 0.55 8.97
CA GLU A 75 -18.49 0.89 9.97
C GLU A 75 -19.36 -0.35 10.19
N GLU A 76 -19.19 -0.97 11.34
CA GLU A 76 -20.07 -2.00 11.85
C GLU A 76 -21.41 -1.33 12.14
N ASN A 77 -22.34 -1.35 11.19
CA ASN A 77 -23.73 -0.96 11.41
C ASN A 77 -24.33 -1.88 12.49
N GLN A 78 -24.54 -1.35 13.68
CA GLN A 78 -25.50 -1.85 14.68
C GLN A 78 -26.65 -0.85 14.84
#